data_AF-A0A174TIU4-F1
#
_entry.id   AF-A0A174TIU4-F1
#
_cell.length_a   1.000
_cell.length_b   1.000
_cell.length_c   1.000
_cell.angle_alpha   90.00
_cell.angle_beta   90.00
_cell.angle_gamma   90.00
#
_symmetry.space_group_name_H-M   'P 1'
#
loop_
_entity.id
_entity.type
_entity.pdbx_description
1 polymer ?
#
loop_
_entity_poly.entity_id
_entity_poly.type
_entity_poly.pdbx_seq_one_letter_code
_entity_poly.pdbx_strand_id
1 'polypeptide(L)' 'MKTEIFSFNELNVDGNGDYVQIVIQVTGSDFDYASILDHIRALKRKTEYADTDYLVDETCEWLRSKGNVCTYIPFCVVEF' A
#
# COMPACT_ATOMS: atom_id res chain seq x y z
N MET A 1 19.34 -5.98 -5.17
CA MET A 1 18.43 -4.83 -5.17
C MET A 1 17.38 -5.07 -6.24
N LYS A 2 16.10 -4.96 -5.90
CA LYS A 2 14.96 -5.17 -6.78
C LYS A 2 13.98 -4.00 -6.65
N THR A 3 13.18 -3.80 -7.68
CA THR A 3 12.10 -2.80 -7.70
C THR A 3 10.80 -3.52 -8.01
N GLU A 4 9.78 -3.30 -7.18
CA GLU A 4 8.44 -3.86 -7.37
C GLU A 4 7.38 -2.78 -7.18
N ILE A 5 6.21 -2.98 -7.79
CA ILE A 5 5.05 -2.12 -7.69
C ILE A 5 3.99 -2.84 -6.88
N PHE A 6 3.42 -2.15 -5.89
CA PHE A 6 2.32 -2.65 -5.08
C PHE A 6 1.10 -1.74 -5.27
N SER A 7 -0.06 -2.38 -5.42
CA SER A 7 -1.35 -1.70 -5.53
C SER A 7 -2.17 -2.01 -4.29
N PHE A 8 -2.63 -0.96 -3.63
CA PHE A 8 -3.56 -1.01 -2.51
C PHE A 8 -4.92 -0.66 -3.07
N ASN A 9 -5.85 -1.61 -2.98
CA ASN A 9 -7.17 -1.49 -3.56
C ASN A 9 -8.20 -1.66 -2.45
N GLU A 10 -9.03 -0.66 -2.23
CA GLU A 10 -10.16 -0.71 -1.32
C GLU A 10 -11.45 -0.42 -2.06
N LEU A 11 -12.42 -1.31 -1.90
CA LEU A 11 -13.79 -1.08 -2.32
C LEU A 11 -14.42 -0.20 -1.25
N ASN A 12 -14.79 1.02 -1.60
CA ASN A 12 -15.50 1.88 -0.66
C ASN A 12 -16.90 1.30 -0.43
N VAL A 13 -17.19 0.92 0.82
CA VAL A 13 -18.37 0.09 1.19
C VAL A 13 -19.62 0.93 1.50
N ASP A 14 -19.49 2.25 1.37
CA ASP A 14 -20.53 3.27 1.49
C ASP A 14 -21.49 3.30 0.29
N GLY A 15 -21.35 2.39 -0.67
CA GLY A 15 -22.33 2.14 -1.73
C GLY A 15 -22.27 3.15 -2.89
N ASN A 16 -21.30 4.06 -2.87
CA ASN A 16 -21.09 5.05 -3.93
C ASN A 16 -20.19 4.54 -5.07
N GLY A 17 -19.59 3.35 -4.91
CA GLY A 17 -18.79 2.72 -5.97
C GLY A 17 -17.42 3.35 -6.20
N ASP A 18 -16.99 4.26 -5.33
CA ASP A 18 -15.67 4.88 -5.43
C ASP A 18 -14.59 3.83 -5.13
N TYR A 19 -13.69 3.61 -6.09
CA TYR A 19 -12.59 2.68 -5.98
C TYR A 19 -11.33 3.46 -5.59
N VAL A 20 -10.84 3.26 -4.37
CA VAL A 20 -9.59 3.87 -3.94
C VAL A 20 -8.47 2.92 -4.30
N GLN A 21 -7.68 3.33 -5.30
CA GLN A 21 -6.44 2.66 -5.66
C GLN A 21 -5.26 3.57 -5.42
N ILE A 22 -4.33 3.08 -4.62
CA ILE A 22 -3.05 3.73 -4.37
C ILE A 22 -1.94 2.81 -4.81
N VAL A 23 -1.03 3.32 -5.61
CA VAL A 23 0.09 2.57 -6.16
C VAL A 23 1.38 3.10 -5.58
N ILE A 24 2.22 2.20 -5.09
CA ILE A 24 3.57 2.51 -4.61
C ILE A 24 4.61 1.72 -5.38
N GLN A 25 5.78 2.32 -5.55
CA GLN A 25 7.00 1.65 -6.00
C GLN A 25 7.92 1.44 -4.79
N VAL A 26 8.46 0.24 -4.65
CA VAL A 26 9.43 -0.10 -3.61
C VAL A 26 10.72 -0.55 -4.26
N THR A 27 11.84 0.07 -3.91
CA THR A 27 13.19 -0.31 -4.38
C THR A 27 14.10 -0.63 -3.19
N GLY A 28 14.74 -1.79 -3.21
CA GLY A 28 15.58 -2.25 -2.10
C GLY A 28 15.87 -3.74 -2.13
N SER A 29 16.12 -4.35 -0.97
CA SER A 29 16.47 -5.78 -0.87
C SER A 29 15.77 -6.52 0.26
N ASP A 30 15.18 -5.82 1.22
CA ASP A 30 14.50 -6.43 2.37
C ASP A 30 13.00 -6.17 2.33
N PHE A 31 12.34 -6.76 1.32
CA PHE A 31 10.88 -6.81 1.23
C PHE A 31 10.42 -7.94 0.31
N ASP A 32 9.26 -8.48 0.60
CA ASP A 32 8.53 -9.43 -0.23
C ASP A 32 7.02 -9.26 0.00
N TYR A 33 6.23 -9.82 -0.91
CA TYR A 33 4.78 -9.69 -0.85
C TYR A 33 4.17 -10.23 0.45
N ALA A 34 4.65 -11.37 0.97
CA ALA A 34 4.09 -11.99 2.16
C ALA A 34 4.38 -11.15 3.41
N SER A 35 5.60 -10.63 3.56
CA SER A 35 5.95 -9.77 4.69
C SER A 35 5.19 -8.43 4.68
N ILE A 36 4.95 -7.84 3.50
CA ILE A 36 4.09 -6.66 3.35
C ILE A 36 2.64 -6.97 3.73
N LEU A 37 2.10 -8.09 3.25
CA LEU A 37 0.72 -8.49 3.55
C LEU A 37 0.50 -8.73 5.05
N ASP A 38 1.45 -9.39 5.71
CA ASP A 38 1.37 -9.63 7.15
C ASP A 38 1.51 -8.34 7.96
N HIS A 39 2.33 -7.39 7.51
CA HIS A 39 2.41 -6.06 8.10
C HIS A 39 1.06 -5.32 8.02
N ILE A 40 0.44 -5.27 6.84
CA ILE A 40 -0.88 -4.64 6.62
C ILE A 40 -1.95 -5.29 7.50
N ARG A 41 -1.95 -6.63 7.60
CA ARG A 41 -2.88 -7.36 8.49
C ARG A 41 -2.67 -7.00 9.96
N ALA A 42 -1.43 -6.81 10.39
CA ALA A 42 -1.12 -6.38 11.74
C ALA A 42 -1.61 -4.95 12.01
N LEU A 43 -1.46 -4.03 11.04
CA LEU A 43 -2.00 -2.67 11.12
C LEU A 43 -3.53 -2.67 11.23
N LYS A 44 -4.23 -3.41 10.36
CA LYS A 44 -5.70 -3.53 10.41
C LYS A 44 -6.24 -4.09 11.72
N ARG A 45 -5.46 -4.91 12.44
CA ARG A 45 -5.85 -5.40 13.77
C ARG A 45 -5.63 -4.38 14.89
N LYS A 46 -4.71 -3.44 14.71
CA LYS A 46 -4.38 -2.40 15.70
C LYS A 46 -5.31 -1.20 15.61
N THR A 47 -5.86 -0.94 14.42
CA THR A 47 -6.62 0.27 14.15
C THR A 47 -8.03 -0.10 13.66
N GLU A 48 -9.04 0.34 14.40
CA GLU A 48 -10.46 0.04 14.12
C GLU A 48 -10.95 0.67 12.80
N TYR A 49 -10.31 1.74 12.34
CA TYR A 49 -10.61 2.48 11.10
C TYR A 49 -9.33 2.77 10.31
N ALA A 50 -8.63 1.72 9.88
CA ALA A 50 -7.49 1.87 8.96
C ALA A 50 -8.01 2.05 7.53
N ASP A 51 -8.13 3.29 7.07
CA ASP A 51 -8.36 3.60 5.66
C ASP A 51 -7.13 3.27 4.81
N THR A 52 -7.31 3.25 3.49
CA THR A 52 -6.22 2.91 2.55
C THR A 52 -5.04 3.88 2.65
N ASP A 53 -5.28 5.18 2.83
CA ASP A 53 -4.20 6.18 2.97
C ASP A 53 -3.29 5.84 4.17
N TYR A 54 -3.88 5.61 5.34
CA TYR A 54 -3.16 5.22 6.55
C TYR A 54 -2.35 3.93 6.35
N LEU A 55 -2.95 2.92 5.72
CA LEU A 55 -2.27 1.64 5.48
C LEU A 55 -1.07 1.79 4.56
N VAL A 56 -1.16 2.63 3.54
CA VAL A 56 -0.06 2.86 2.61
C VAL A 56 1.06 3.66 3.30
N ASP A 57 0.72 4.72 4.02
CA ASP A 57 1.69 5.56 4.73
C ASP A 57 2.49 4.74 5.75
N GLU A 58 1.81 4.00 6.62
CA GLU A 58 2.46 3.15 7.64
C GLU A 58 3.30 2.04 6.99
N THR A 59 2.82 1.44 5.91
CA THR A 59 3.59 0.43 5.17
C THR A 59 4.83 1.03 4.53
N CYS A 60 4.74 2.24 3.95
CA CYS A 60 5.90 2.93 3.38
C CYS A 60 6.93 3.30 4.46
N GLU A 61 6.50 3.79 5.62
CA GLU A 61 7.40 4.08 6.76
C GLU A 61 8.08 2.81 7.26
N TRP A 62 7.34 1.71 7.39
CA TRP A 62 7.92 0.42 7.75
C TRP A 62 8.95 -0.07 6.71
N LEU A 63 8.68 0.07 5.41
CA LEU A 63 9.62 -0.27 4.35
C LEU A 63 10.88 0.61 4.39
N ARG A 64 10.73 1.91 4.66
CA ARG A 64 11.85 2.86 4.84
C ARG A 64 12.71 2.50 6.05
N SER A 65 12.10 2.06 7.15
CA SER A 65 12.81 1.61 8.35
C SER A 65 13.73 0.41 8.09
N LYS A 66 13.45 -0.37 7.04
CA LYS A 66 14.25 -1.50 6.57
C LYS A 66 15.29 -1.12 5.51
N GLY A 67 15.45 0.16 5.23
CA GLY A 67 16.38 0.68 4.22
C GLY A 67 15.87 0.60 2.78
N ASN A 68 14.57 0.38 2.56
CA ASN A 68 14.00 0.43 1.22
C ASN A 68 13.53 1.85 0.89
N VAL A 69 13.47 2.18 -0.39
CA VAL A 69 12.84 3.41 -0.88
C VAL A 69 11.40 3.10 -1.25
N CYS A 70 10.44 3.84 -0.67
CA CYS A 70 9.00 3.73 -0.96
C CYS A 70 8.49 5.04 -1.55
N THR A 71 7.91 4.99 -2.76
CA THR A 71 7.48 6.16 -3.53
C THR A 71 6.06 5.98 -4.04
N TYR A 72 5.20 6.98 -3.84
CA TYR A 72 3.87 7.04 -4.43
C TYR A 72 3.95 7.21 -5.95
N ILE A 73 3.16 6.43 -6.69
CA ILE A 73 3.05 6.55 -8.14
C ILE A 73 1.70 7.19 -8.46
N PRO A 74 1.67 8.44 -8.99
CA PRO A 74 0.45 8.97 -9.57
C PRO A 74 0.13 8.20 -10.84
N PHE A 75 -1.13 7.85 -11.03
CA PHE A 75 -1.62 7.19 -12.23
C PHE A 75 -3.01 7.70 -12.62
N CYS A 76 -3.39 7.46 -13.87
CA CYS A 76 -4.73 7.71 -14.37
C CYS A 76 -5.29 6.41 -14.94
N VAL A 77 -6.52 6.07 -14.58
CA VAL A 77 -7.24 4.95 -15.19
C VAL A 77 -7.81 5.42 -16.53
N VAL A 78 -7.59 4.64 -17.58
CA VAL A 78 -8.17 4.87 -18.91
C VAL A 78 -9.21 3.78 -19.16
N GLU A 79 -10.48 4.17 -19.28
CA GLU A 79 -11.62 3.28 -19.55
C GLU A 79 -12.03 3.37 -21.03
N PHE A 80 -12.49 2.26 -21.62
CA PHE A 80 -12.91 2.15 -23.02
C PHE A 80 -14.28 1.48 -23.15
#